data_AF-A0A4R2RCR9-F1
#
_entry.id   AF-A0A4R2RCR9-F1
#
_cell.length_a   1.000
_cell.length_b   1.000
_cell.length_c   1.000
_cell.angle_alpha   90.00
_cell.angle_beta   90.00
_cell.angle_gamma   90.00
#
_symmetry.space_group_name_H-M   'P 1'
#
loop_
_entity.id
_entity.type
_entity.pdbx_description
1 polymer ?
#
loop_
_entity_poly.entity_id
_entity_poly.type
_entity_poly.pdbx_seq_one_letter_code
_entity_poly.pdbx_strand_id
1 'polypeptide(L)'
;MADSNDDHAAKLVEALLPAVTKAVEDSIAKRIEDMDKQVSERLDGIASKNDQLLTRLHREREGKTSLEEQLATLTAQLSGDTRPKEVVLSKIDARDPRKYQAAKKQAAELGVGLRIDREATA
;
A
#
# COMPACT_ATOMS: atom_id res chain seq x y z
N MET A 1 7.14 74.31 38.15
CA MET A 1 6.73 74.42 36.73
C MET A 1 6.71 73.06 36.01
N ALA A 2 7.07 71.93 36.64
CA ALA A 2 7.00 70.60 36.02
C ALA A 2 5.56 70.02 36.00
N ASP A 3 4.77 70.27 37.05
CA ASP A 3 3.40 69.71 37.19
C ASP A 3 2.46 69.99 36.01
N SER A 4 2.50 71.19 35.40
CA SER A 4 1.55 71.51 34.32
C SER A 4 1.87 70.78 33.03
N ASN A 5 3.14 70.42 32.81
CA ASN A 5 3.58 69.75 31.59
C ASN A 5 3.24 68.25 31.67
N ASP A 6 3.39 67.66 32.85
CA ASP A 6 2.99 66.28 33.13
C ASP A 6 1.47 66.11 33.06
N ASP A 7 0.69 67.08 33.56
CA ASP A 7 -0.78 67.10 33.42
C ASP A 7 -1.23 67.23 31.96
N HIS A 8 -0.49 67.97 31.13
CA HIS A 8 -0.80 68.11 29.71
C HIS A 8 -0.45 66.82 28.93
N ALA A 9 0.66 66.18 29.28
CA ALA A 9 1.02 64.88 28.73
C ALA A 9 -0.01 63.81 29.10
N ALA A 10 -0.48 63.78 30.34
CA ALA A 10 -1.51 62.85 30.81
C ALA A 10 -2.83 63.02 30.04
N LYS A 11 -3.30 64.26 29.85
CA LYS A 11 -4.52 64.55 29.07
C LYS A 11 -4.39 64.19 27.60
N LEU A 12 -3.20 64.37 27.01
CA LEU A 12 -2.93 64.02 25.62
C LEU A 12 -2.93 62.49 25.44
N VAL A 13 -2.34 61.76 26.39
CA VAL A 13 -2.36 60.29 26.42
C VAL A 13 -3.79 59.78 26.59
N GLU A 14 -4.57 60.35 27.51
CA GLU A 14 -5.96 59.97 27.76
C GLU A 14 -6.87 60.22 26.54
N ALA A 15 -6.61 61.29 25.78
CA ALA A 15 -7.32 61.59 24.54
C ALA A 15 -6.93 60.65 23.37
N LEU A 16 -5.67 60.21 23.32
CA LEU A 16 -5.16 59.36 22.24
C LEU A 16 -5.39 57.86 22.49
N LEU A 17 -5.49 57.45 23.76
CA LEU A 17 -5.71 56.06 24.18
C LEU A 17 -6.86 55.38 23.44
N PRO A 18 -8.08 55.95 23.35
CA PRO A 18 -9.19 55.31 22.64
C PRO A 18 -8.90 55.08 21.15
N ALA A 19 -8.23 56.02 20.49
CA ALA A 19 -7.88 55.92 19.08
C ALA A 19 -6.80 54.85 18.84
N VAL A 20 -5.79 54.78 19.72
CA VAL A 20 -4.74 53.75 19.67
C VAL A 20 -5.34 52.38 19.96
N THR A 21 -6.17 52.23 20.99
CA THR A 21 -6.82 50.97 21.33
C THR A 21 -7.66 50.45 20.16
N LYS A 22 -8.49 51.31 19.55
CA LYS A 22 -9.29 50.94 18.39
C LYS A 22 -8.44 50.51 17.19
N ALA A 23 -7.35 51.24 16.91
CA ALA A 23 -6.45 50.87 15.82
C ALA A 23 -5.76 49.52 16.06
N VAL A 24 -5.41 49.21 17.31
CA VAL A 24 -4.86 47.89 17.69
C VAL A 24 -5.92 46.80 17.56
N GLU A 25 -7.14 47.04 18.05
CA GLU A 25 -8.26 46.10 17.91
C GLU A 25 -8.56 45.78 16.44
N ASP A 26 -8.69 46.79 15.60
CA ASP A 26 -8.92 46.63 14.16
C ASP A 26 -7.77 45.86 13.48
N SER A 27 -6.51 46.15 13.88
CA SER A 27 -5.35 45.43 13.38
C SER A 27 -5.33 43.96 13.82
N ILE A 28 -5.74 43.67 15.05
CA ILE A 28 -5.83 42.30 15.57
C ILE A 28 -6.93 41.55 14.84
N ALA A 29 -8.12 42.15 14.70
CA ALA A 29 -9.26 41.55 14.01
C ALA A 29 -8.90 41.16 12.57
N LYS A 30 -8.29 42.08 11.82
CA LYS A 30 -7.82 41.82 10.46
C LYS A 30 -6.80 40.68 10.40
N ARG A 31 -5.88 40.63 11.36
CA ARG A 31 -4.84 39.59 11.41
C ARG A 31 -5.40 38.22 11.75
N ILE A 32 -6.43 38.16 12.59
CA ILE A 32 -7.17 36.91 12.87
C ILE A 32 -7.88 36.44 11.60
N GLU A 33 -8.57 37.33 10.89
CA GLU A 33 -9.26 37.01 9.63
C GLU A 33 -8.28 36.48 8.56
N ASP A 34 -7.13 37.16 8.39
CA ASP A 34 -6.08 36.72 7.47
C ASP A 34 -5.51 35.34 7.86
N MET A 35 -5.32 35.10 9.17
CA MET A 35 -4.87 33.81 9.68
C MET A 35 -5.90 32.71 9.43
N ASP A 36 -7.18 32.95 9.71
CA ASP A 36 -8.25 31.98 9.49
C ASP A 36 -8.35 31.58 8.03
N LYS A 37 -8.20 32.55 7.11
CA LYS A 37 -8.15 32.29 5.68
C LYS A 37 -6.95 31.42 5.29
N GLN A 38 -5.75 31.77 5.77
CA GLN A 38 -4.53 30.99 5.50
C GLN A 38 -4.61 29.57 6.07
N VAL A 39 -5.19 29.40 7.26
CA VAL A 39 -5.38 28.10 7.89
C VAL A 39 -6.36 27.26 7.07
N SER A 40 -7.47 27.85 6.64
CA SER A 40 -8.47 27.17 5.81
C SER A 40 -7.88 26.69 4.49
N GLU A 41 -7.17 27.58 3.76
CA GLU A 41 -6.48 27.23 2.51
C GLU A 41 -5.43 26.11 2.70
N ARG A 42 -4.71 26.10 3.83
CA ARG A 42 -3.75 25.05 4.16
C ARG A 42 -4.45 23.73 4.48
N LEU A 43 -5.54 23.75 5.22
CA LEU A 43 -6.32 22.55 5.55
C LEU A 43 -6.91 21.92 4.29
N ASP A 44 -7.47 22.72 3.39
CA ASP A 44 -7.98 22.26 2.09
C ASP A 44 -6.87 21.64 1.24
N GLY A 45 -5.69 22.28 1.21
CA GLY A 45 -4.51 21.76 0.52
C GLY A 45 -4.01 20.43 1.10
N ILE A 46 -4.06 20.27 2.43
CA ILE A 46 -3.70 19.02 3.12
C ILE A 46 -4.72 17.92 2.80
N ALA A 47 -6.01 18.22 2.88
CA ALA A 47 -7.08 17.27 2.57
C ALA A 47 -6.93 16.73 1.14
N SER A 48 -6.75 17.63 0.16
CA SER A 48 -6.54 17.25 -1.24
C SER A 48 -5.30 16.37 -1.44
N LYS A 49 -4.18 16.70 -0.77
CA LYS A 49 -2.96 15.87 -0.83
C LYS A 49 -3.15 14.50 -0.19
N ASN A 50 -3.87 14.43 0.93
CA ASN A 50 -4.17 13.16 1.59
C ASN A 50 -5.02 12.26 0.68
N ASP A 51 -6.05 12.80 0.04
CA ASP A 51 -6.89 12.03 -0.90
C ASP A 51 -6.06 11.49 -2.07
N GLN A 52 -5.15 12.30 -2.62
CA GLN A 52 -4.24 11.86 -3.69
C GLN A 52 -3.29 10.75 -3.22
N LEU A 53 -2.71 10.88 -2.03
CA LEU A 53 -1.81 9.88 -1.46
C LEU A 53 -2.53 8.58 -1.15
N LEU A 54 -3.72 8.65 -0.56
CA LEU A 54 -4.57 7.48 -0.30
C LEU A 54 -4.95 6.79 -1.61
N THR A 55 -5.35 7.55 -2.63
CA THR A 55 -5.65 7.00 -3.97
C THR A 55 -4.43 6.30 -4.58
N ARG A 56 -3.24 6.89 -4.48
CA ARG A 56 -2.00 6.25 -4.97
C ARG A 56 -1.68 4.98 -4.19
N LEU A 57 -1.81 5.01 -2.87
CA LEU A 57 -1.55 3.87 -2.00
C LEU A 57 -2.52 2.71 -2.30
N HIS A 58 -3.79 3.01 -2.55
CA HIS A 58 -4.77 2.01 -3.00
C HIS A 58 -4.36 1.37 -4.32
N ARG A 59 -3.97 2.17 -5.33
CA ARG A 59 -3.51 1.65 -6.63
C ARG A 59 -2.25 0.80 -6.50
N GLU A 60 -1.28 1.23 -5.69
CA GLU A 60 -0.05 0.46 -5.45
C GLU A 60 -0.34 -0.84 -4.71
N ARG A 61 -1.26 -0.83 -3.73
CA ARG A 61 -1.69 -2.04 -3.04
C ARG A 61 -2.35 -3.02 -4.00
N GLU A 62 -3.30 -2.58 -4.82
CA GLU A 62 -3.96 -3.42 -5.83
C GLU A 62 -2.95 -4.03 -6.81
N GLY A 63 -1.98 -3.22 -7.28
CA GLY A 63 -0.90 -3.70 -8.15
C GLY A 63 -0.01 -4.76 -7.48
N LYS A 64 0.33 -4.58 -6.19
CA LYS A 64 1.12 -5.55 -5.43
C LYS A 64 0.35 -6.84 -5.14
N THR A 65 -0.90 -6.76 -4.72
CA THR A 65 -1.73 -7.96 -4.50
C THR A 65 -1.89 -8.76 -5.79
N SER A 66 -2.07 -8.09 -6.94
CA SER A 66 -2.13 -8.77 -8.23
C SER A 66 -0.83 -9.49 -8.57
N LEU A 67 0.34 -8.88 -8.30
CA LEU A 67 1.63 -9.52 -8.51
C LEU A 67 1.89 -10.67 -7.53
N GLU A 68 1.51 -10.53 -6.27
CA GLU A 68 1.61 -11.60 -5.26
C GLU A 68 0.69 -12.77 -5.61
N GLU A 69 -0.54 -12.53 -6.05
CA GLU A 69 -1.47 -13.56 -6.53
C GLU A 69 -0.95 -14.25 -7.80
N GLN A 70 -0.38 -13.50 -8.74
CA GLN A 70 0.27 -14.05 -9.93
C GLN A 70 1.48 -14.90 -9.57
N LEU A 71 2.32 -14.45 -8.63
CA LEU A 71 3.46 -15.22 -8.15
C LEU A 71 3.02 -16.45 -7.36
N ALA A 72 1.96 -16.36 -6.56
CA ALA A 72 1.41 -17.50 -5.83
C ALA A 72 0.81 -18.53 -6.79
N THR A 73 0.11 -18.11 -7.85
CA THR A 73 -0.40 -19.03 -8.89
C THR A 73 0.72 -19.64 -9.70
N LEU A 74 1.74 -18.86 -10.11
CA LEU A 74 2.94 -19.41 -10.78
C LEU A 74 3.70 -20.37 -9.87
N THR A 75 3.87 -20.02 -8.59
CA THR A 75 4.54 -20.88 -7.62
C THR A 75 3.70 -22.13 -7.34
N ALA A 76 2.38 -22.06 -7.30
CA ALA A 76 1.52 -23.25 -7.18
C ALA A 76 1.58 -24.14 -8.43
N GLN A 77 1.67 -23.55 -9.62
CA GLN A 77 1.87 -24.29 -10.87
C GLN A 77 3.27 -24.93 -10.96
N LEU A 78 4.31 -24.24 -10.47
CA LEU A 78 5.70 -24.74 -10.44
C LEU A 78 5.98 -25.71 -9.28
N SER A 79 5.33 -25.51 -8.14
CA SER A 79 5.41 -26.37 -6.94
C SER A 79 4.41 -27.51 -6.97
N GLY A 80 3.62 -27.61 -8.04
CA GLY A 80 3.05 -28.86 -8.51
C GLY A 80 4.19 -29.79 -8.92
N ASP A 81 4.92 -30.31 -7.94
CA ASP A 81 5.89 -31.40 -8.08
C ASP A 81 5.11 -32.69 -8.34
N THR A 82 4.43 -32.73 -9.49
CA THR A 82 3.92 -33.93 -10.15
C THR A 82 5.01 -34.52 -11.04
N ARG A 83 6.28 -34.48 -10.62
CA ARG A 83 7.23 -35.44 -11.14
C ARG A 83 6.77 -36.80 -10.61
N PRO A 84 6.29 -37.71 -11.47
CA PRO A 84 5.81 -39.00 -11.00
C PRO A 84 6.98 -39.70 -10.33
N LYS A 85 6.91 -39.92 -9.01
CA LYS A 85 7.98 -40.59 -8.25
C LYS A 85 8.30 -41.98 -8.81
N GLU A 86 7.31 -42.59 -9.48
CA GLU A 86 7.40 -43.88 -10.14
C GLU A 86 6.53 -43.89 -11.40
N VAL A 87 7.00 -44.53 -12.46
CA VAL A 87 6.14 -44.92 -13.59
C VAL A 87 5.44 -46.22 -13.20
N VAL A 88 4.11 -46.21 -13.17
CA VAL A 88 3.31 -47.38 -12.81
C VAL A 88 2.81 -48.08 -14.07
N LEU A 89 3.10 -49.37 -14.21
CA LEU A 89 2.61 -50.21 -15.30
C LEU A 89 1.71 -51.31 -14.74
N SER A 90 0.57 -51.57 -15.40
CA SER A 90 -0.34 -52.66 -15.01
C SER A 90 0.33 -54.03 -15.18
N LYS A 91 -0.10 -55.03 -14.40
CA LYS A 91 0.42 -56.41 -14.51
C LYS A 91 0.19 -57.03 -15.90
N ILE A 92 -0.87 -56.62 -16.59
CA ILE A 92 -1.21 -57.10 -17.94
C ILE A 92 -0.23 -56.48 -18.96
N ASP A 93 0.00 -55.18 -18.88
CA ASP A 93 0.90 -54.47 -19.79
C ASP A 93 2.37 -54.79 -19.53
N ALA A 94 2.73 -55.15 -18.30
CA ALA A 94 4.07 -55.63 -17.95
C ALA A 94 4.41 -57.00 -18.57
N ARG A 95 3.41 -57.76 -19.04
CA ARG A 95 3.62 -59.03 -19.75
C ARG A 95 3.90 -58.83 -21.24
N ASP A 96 3.62 -57.66 -21.80
CA ASP A 96 3.95 -57.32 -23.19
C ASP A 96 5.37 -56.72 -23.26
N PRO A 97 6.32 -57.37 -23.98
CA PRO A 97 7.70 -56.91 -24.04
C PRO A 97 7.85 -55.50 -24.64
N ARG A 98 6.95 -55.08 -25.55
CA ARG A 98 7.01 -53.75 -26.16
C ARG A 98 6.60 -52.67 -25.17
N LYS A 99 5.50 -52.89 -24.45
CA LYS A 99 4.98 -51.95 -23.45
C LYS A 99 5.90 -51.83 -22.25
N TYR A 100 6.48 -52.95 -21.80
CA TYR A 100 7.48 -52.95 -20.74
C TYR A 100 8.73 -52.15 -21.11
N GLN A 101 9.26 -52.32 -22.34
CA GLN A 101 10.42 -51.57 -22.80
C GLN A 101 10.14 -50.07 -22.92
N ALA A 102 8.96 -49.70 -23.44
CA ALA A 102 8.52 -48.31 -23.52
C ALA A 102 8.43 -47.66 -22.13
N ALA A 103 7.81 -48.34 -21.16
CA ALA A 103 7.69 -47.84 -19.79
C ALA A 103 9.05 -47.76 -19.08
N LYS A 104 9.96 -48.71 -19.32
CA LYS A 104 11.33 -48.68 -18.79
C LYS A 104 12.14 -47.51 -19.35
N LYS A 105 11.97 -47.20 -20.65
CA LYS A 105 12.61 -46.04 -21.28
C LYS A 105 12.07 -44.73 -20.71
N GLN A 106 10.75 -44.64 -20.56
CA GLN A 106 10.09 -43.48 -19.97
C GLN A 106 10.51 -43.25 -18.51
N ALA A 107 10.63 -44.31 -17.71
CA ALA A 107 11.14 -44.24 -16.34
C ALA A 107 12.60 -43.76 -16.29
N ALA A 108 13.44 -44.22 -17.21
CA ALA A 108 14.83 -43.78 -17.34
C ALA A 108 14.96 -42.32 -17.79
N GLU A 109 14.13 -41.87 -18.73
CA GLU A 109 14.09 -40.48 -19.21
C GLU A 109 13.64 -39.50 -18.10
N LEU A 110 12.75 -39.96 -17.22
CA LEU A 110 12.24 -39.18 -16.09
C LEU A 110 13.08 -39.34 -14.80
N GLY A 111 14.08 -40.23 -14.79
CA GLY A 111 14.95 -40.48 -13.63
C GLY A 111 14.25 -41.14 -12.44
N VAL A 112 13.18 -41.90 -12.68
CA VAL A 112 12.27 -42.46 -11.66
C VAL A 112 12.15 -43.98 -11.79
N GLY A 113 11.71 -44.66 -10.73
CA GLY A 113 11.57 -46.13 -10.72
C GLY A 113 10.37 -46.62 -11.54
N LEU A 114 10.48 -47.80 -12.16
CA LEU A 114 9.33 -48.50 -12.76
C LEU A 114 8.70 -49.43 -11.71
N ARG A 115 7.43 -49.23 -11.38
CA ARG A 115 6.65 -50.11 -10.50
C ARG A 115 5.59 -50.85 -11.28
N ILE A 116 5.53 -52.16 -11.09
CA ILE A 116 4.45 -52.99 -11.64
C ILE A 116 3.36 -53.09 -10.57
N ASP A 117 2.17 -52.57 -10.88
CA ASP A 117 1.04 -52.69 -9.97
C ASP A 117 0.51 -54.13 -9.98
N ARG A 118 0.54 -54.77 -8.81
CA ARG A 118 0.12 -56.17 -8.63
C ARG A 118 -1.40 -56.29 -8.46
N GLU A 119 -2.08 -55.19 -8.14
CA GLU A 119 -3.52 -55.14 -7.84
C GLU A 119 -4.36 -54.65 -9.02
N ALA A 120 -3.73 -54.14 -10.09
CA ALA A 120 -4.40 -53.81 -11.35
C ALA A 120 -4.77 -55.09 -12.13
N THR A 121 -5.69 -55.88 -11.59
CA THR A 121 -6.55 -56.78 -12.35
C THR A 121 -7.69 -55.96 -12.91
N ALA A 122 -7.84 -55.96 -14.24
CA ALA A 122 -9.05 -55.49 -14.90
C ALA A 122 -10.29 -56.22 -14.38
#